data_AF-A0A9Q3PFX2-F1
#
_entry.id   AF-A0A9Q3PFX2-F1
#
_cell.length_a   1.000
_cell.length_b   1.000
_cell.length_c   1.000
_cell.angle_alpha   90.00
_cell.angle_beta   90.00
_cell.angle_gamma   90.00
#
_symmetry.space_group_name_H-M   'P 1'
#
loop_
_entity.id
_entity.type
_entity.pdbx_description
1 polymer ?
#
loop_
_entity_poly.entity_id
_entity_poly.type
_entity_poly.pdbx_seq_one_letter_code
_entity_poly.pdbx_strand_id
1 'polypeptide(L)'
;MPKQISLVSSKKDTYKEQFVTNQLVEAQINPSMSPKMRHELIDVLYTYNNAFASYNEPVGAIKGNEVDITLNIYRPYPPVLRRQAYPASPRARESLEKHIHELIQIGVLRKVGHGEEFEVITPVIIAWHNDK
;
A
#
# COMPACT_ATOMS: atom_id res chain seq x y z
N MET A 1 9.19 49.10 24.44
CA MET A 1 9.88 47.84 24.11
C MET A 1 8.86 46.71 24.11
N PRO A 2 8.22 46.34 22.99
CA PRO A 2 7.30 45.22 22.97
C PRO A 2 8.03 43.90 22.66
N LYS A 3 7.61 42.88 23.40
CA LYS A 3 8.14 41.51 23.49
C LYS A 3 8.21 40.77 22.15
N GLN A 4 9.28 40.01 21.98
CA GLN A 4 9.50 39.05 20.89
C GLN A 4 8.38 38.03 20.80
N ILE A 5 7.89 37.82 19.58
CA ILE A 5 6.87 36.85 19.21
C ILE A 5 7.54 35.47 19.02
N SER A 6 7.13 34.54 19.88
CA SER A 6 7.19 33.07 19.84
C SER A 6 7.81 32.35 18.63
N LEU A 7 8.91 31.62 18.90
CA LEU A 7 9.61 30.64 18.05
C LEU A 7 8.94 29.25 18.03
N VAL A 8 7.68 29.13 17.59
CA VAL A 8 6.98 27.81 17.56
C VAL A 8 6.80 27.24 16.13
N SER A 9 7.24 27.96 15.08
CA SER A 9 7.03 27.51 13.68
C SER A 9 8.00 26.42 13.18
N SER A 10 9.20 26.27 13.75
CA SER A 10 10.31 25.65 13.01
C SER A 10 10.27 24.12 12.84
N LYS A 11 9.55 23.36 13.67
CA LYS A 11 9.59 21.89 13.60
C LYS A 11 8.69 21.29 12.52
N LYS A 12 7.56 21.92 12.20
CA LYS A 12 6.62 21.41 11.18
C LYS A 12 7.18 21.54 9.76
N ASP A 13 7.89 22.63 9.51
CA ASP A 13 8.45 22.93 8.19
C ASP A 13 9.53 21.91 7.80
N THR A 14 10.35 21.45 8.75
CA THR A 14 11.41 20.45 8.49
C THR A 14 10.85 19.10 8.00
N TYR A 15 9.74 18.61 8.56
CA TYR A 15 9.14 17.35 8.11
C TYR A 15 8.45 17.48 6.75
N LYS A 16 7.88 18.64 6.45
CA LYS A 16 7.28 18.93 5.15
C LYS A 16 8.36 19.03 4.05
N GLU A 17 9.50 19.64 4.35
CA GLU A 17 10.65 19.69 3.44
C GLU A 17 11.21 18.28 3.17
N GLN A 18 11.32 17.44 4.20
CA GLN A 18 11.69 16.03 4.03
C GLN A 18 10.67 15.27 3.18
N PHE A 19 9.37 15.50 3.36
CA PHE A 19 8.32 14.90 2.53
C PHE A 19 8.48 15.29 1.05
N VAL A 20 8.70 16.58 0.76
CA VAL A 20 8.93 17.05 -0.61
C VAL A 20 10.18 16.38 -1.21
N THR A 21 11.25 16.27 -0.44
CA THR A 21 12.55 15.78 -0.90
C THR A 21 12.63 14.25 -1.01
N ASN A 22 11.83 13.52 -0.24
CA ASN A 22 11.88 12.05 -0.23
C ASN A 22 10.74 11.42 -1.02
N GLN A 23 9.55 12.05 -1.04
CA GLN A 23 8.35 11.47 -1.65
C GLN A 23 7.89 12.17 -2.93
N LEU A 24 8.17 13.47 -3.08
CA LEU A 24 7.73 14.24 -4.25
C LEU A 24 8.84 14.53 -5.27
N VAL A 25 10.05 13.99 -5.11
CA VAL A 25 11.16 14.22 -6.06
C VAL A 25 10.85 13.67 -7.44
N GLU A 26 10.24 12.49 -7.51
CA GLU A 26 9.82 11.87 -8.77
C GLU A 26 8.44 12.34 -9.23
N ALA A 27 7.77 13.19 -8.46
CA ALA A 27 6.43 13.65 -8.78
C ALA A 27 6.44 14.63 -9.97
N GLN A 28 5.71 14.26 -11.03
CA GLN A 28 5.53 15.12 -12.19
C GLN A 28 4.41 16.14 -11.93
N ILE A 29 4.77 17.23 -11.25
CA ILE A 29 3.87 18.37 -11.03
C ILE A 29 3.94 19.30 -12.23
N ASN A 30 2.79 19.72 -12.76
CA ASN A 30 2.69 20.62 -13.92
C ASN A 30 3.60 21.86 -13.75
N PRO A 31 4.57 22.10 -14.67
CA PRO A 31 5.52 23.21 -14.57
C PRO A 31 4.87 24.58 -14.77
N SER A 32 3.72 24.65 -15.44
CA SER A 32 2.99 25.91 -15.68
C SER A 32 2.15 26.38 -14.48
N MET A 33 2.22 25.67 -13.35
CA MET A 33 1.46 25.98 -12.15
C MET A 33 2.05 27.18 -11.40
N SER A 34 1.18 28.05 -10.87
CA SER A 34 1.65 29.19 -10.06
C SER A 34 2.34 28.72 -8.77
N PRO A 35 3.33 29.48 -8.24
CA PRO A 35 4.02 29.12 -7.00
C PRO A 35 3.06 28.95 -5.81
N LYS A 36 2.00 29.77 -5.77
CA LYS A 36 0.98 29.71 -4.72
C LYS A 36 0.19 28.39 -4.78
N MET A 37 -0.29 28.03 -5.96
CA MET A 37 -1.02 26.76 -6.18
C MET A 37 -0.14 25.55 -5.88
N ARG A 38 1.15 25.61 -6.25
CA ARG A 38 2.10 24.54 -5.93
C ARG A 38 2.25 24.38 -4.42
N HIS A 39 2.31 25.48 -3.68
CA HIS A 39 2.40 25.45 -2.23
C HIS A 39 1.15 24.82 -1.59
N GLU A 40 -0.03 25.27 -2.02
CA GLU A 40 -1.32 24.73 -1.59
C GLU A 40 -1.45 23.23 -1.90
N LEU A 41 -0.99 22.79 -3.08
CA LEU A 41 -0.96 21.37 -3.44
C LEU A 41 -0.08 20.55 -2.50
N ILE A 42 1.14 21.01 -2.24
CA ILE A 42 2.06 20.33 -1.32
C ILE A 42 1.48 20.29 0.10
N ASP A 43 0.79 21.36 0.53
CA ASP A 43 0.10 21.38 1.82
C ASP A 43 -0.98 20.30 1.92
N VAL A 44 -1.81 20.14 0.88
CA VAL A 44 -2.84 19.11 0.85
C VAL A 44 -2.22 17.72 0.86
N LEU A 45 -1.22 17.47 0.00
CA LEU A 45 -0.54 16.17 -0.09
C LEU A 45 0.15 15.80 1.23
N TYR A 46 0.77 16.76 1.90
CA TYR A 46 1.40 16.53 3.20
C TYR A 46 0.36 16.27 4.30
N THR A 47 -0.73 17.05 4.32
CA THR A 47 -1.80 16.92 5.34
C THR A 47 -2.49 15.57 5.27
N TYR A 48 -2.67 15.03 4.06
CA TYR A 48 -3.35 13.75 3.83
C TYR A 48 -2.41 12.64 3.36
N ASN A 49 -1.12 12.70 3.73
CA ASN A 49 -0.12 11.74 3.25
C ASN A 49 -0.48 10.27 3.49
N ASN A 50 -1.12 9.95 4.62
CA ASN A 50 -1.56 8.60 4.99
C ASN A 50 -2.76 8.10 4.19
N ALA A 51 -3.44 8.97 3.44
CA ALA A 51 -4.53 8.58 2.54
C ALA A 51 -4.01 8.00 1.22
N PHE A 52 -2.72 8.19 0.92
CA PHE A 52 -2.08 7.71 -0.30
C PHE A 52 -1.22 6.48 -0.01
N ALA A 53 -1.12 5.58 -0.99
CA ALA A 53 -0.13 4.51 -0.95
C ALA A 53 1.28 5.12 -1.00
N SER A 54 2.18 4.60 -0.17
CA SER A 54 3.59 4.98 -0.15
C SER A 54 4.48 3.77 -0.38
N TYR A 55 5.78 3.99 -0.60
CA TYR A 55 6.73 2.87 -0.71
C TYR A 55 6.73 1.95 0.53
N ASN A 56 6.57 2.54 1.72
CA ASN A 56 6.53 1.80 2.98
C ASN A 56 5.15 1.21 3.27
N GLU A 57 4.09 1.85 2.78
CA GLU A 57 2.68 1.44 2.95
C GLU A 57 2.00 1.35 1.57
N PRO A 58 2.33 0.35 0.76
CA PRO A 58 1.93 0.28 -0.65
C PRO A 58 0.43 0.01 -0.86
N VAL A 59 -0.26 -0.46 0.18
CA VAL A 59 -1.73 -0.64 0.17
C VAL A 59 -2.45 0.52 0.90
N GLY A 60 -1.69 1.50 1.41
CA GLY A 60 -2.20 2.58 2.25
C GLY A 60 -2.65 2.11 3.65
N ALA A 61 -3.22 3.03 4.43
CA ALA A 61 -3.71 2.76 5.78
C ALA A 61 -5.07 2.05 5.78
N ILE A 62 -5.12 0.78 5.35
CA ILE A 62 -6.34 -0.03 5.38
C ILE A 62 -6.67 -0.43 6.83
N LYS A 63 -7.85 -0.01 7.30
CA LYS A 63 -8.49 -0.54 8.51
C LYS A 63 -9.68 -1.40 8.09
N GLY A 64 -9.45 -2.69 7.92
CA GLY A 64 -10.48 -3.68 7.63
C GLY A 64 -10.66 -4.63 8.81
N ASN A 65 -11.88 -5.13 9.01
CA ASN A 65 -12.10 -6.26 9.91
C ASN A 65 -11.57 -7.53 9.22
N GLU A 66 -10.95 -8.42 10.00
CA GLU A 66 -10.68 -9.78 9.53
C GLU A 66 -12.02 -10.46 9.23
N VAL A 67 -12.10 -11.14 8.09
CA VAL A 67 -13.32 -11.83 7.66
C VAL A 67 -13.08 -13.32 7.76
N ASP A 68 -13.84 -13.98 8.63
CA ASP A 68 -13.82 -15.43 8.76
C ASP A 68 -14.62 -16.07 7.62
N ILE A 69 -13.94 -16.81 6.75
CA ILE A 69 -14.57 -17.62 5.72
C ILE A 69 -14.74 -19.04 6.29
N THR A 70 -15.93 -19.35 6.79
CA THR A 70 -16.25 -20.71 7.24
C THR A 70 -16.36 -21.66 6.05
N LEU A 71 -15.52 -22.70 6.03
CA LEU A 71 -15.58 -23.73 5.02
C LEU A 71 -16.63 -24.79 5.40
N ASN A 72 -17.52 -25.12 4.46
CA ASN A 72 -18.52 -26.20 4.63
C ASN A 72 -17.96 -27.61 4.32
N ILE A 73 -16.64 -27.77 4.38
CA ILE A 73 -15.93 -29.03 4.13
C ILE A 73 -15.24 -29.49 5.42
N TYR A 74 -14.60 -30.65 5.41
CA TYR A 74 -13.88 -31.20 6.58
C TYR A 74 -12.43 -31.52 6.20
N ARG A 75 -11.54 -31.56 7.21
CA ARG A 75 -10.11 -31.86 7.04
C ARG A 75 -9.88 -33.17 6.25
N PRO A 76 -8.77 -33.27 5.50
CA PRO A 76 -7.61 -32.37 5.50
C PRO A 76 -7.76 -31.14 4.59
N TYR A 77 -7.20 -30.00 5.05
CA TYR A 77 -7.12 -28.75 4.29
C TYR A 77 -5.68 -28.45 3.83
N PRO A 78 -5.53 -27.76 2.68
CA PRO A 78 -6.53 -27.57 1.63
C PRO A 78 -6.86 -28.93 0.96
N PRO A 79 -8.08 -29.12 0.40
CA PRO A 79 -8.36 -30.31 -0.38
C PRO A 79 -7.29 -30.47 -1.46
N VAL A 80 -6.72 -31.67 -1.57
CA VAL A 80 -5.63 -31.98 -2.51
C VAL A 80 -5.95 -31.37 -3.87
N LEU A 81 -5.09 -30.46 -4.35
CA LEU A 81 -5.22 -29.87 -5.66
C LEU A 81 -5.21 -30.99 -6.70
N ARG A 82 -6.40 -31.35 -7.20
CA ARG A 82 -6.56 -32.49 -8.12
C ARG A 82 -5.97 -32.24 -9.50
N ARG A 83 -5.56 -31.00 -9.78
CA ARG A 83 -5.02 -30.58 -11.08
C ARG A 83 -3.74 -29.79 -10.85
N GLN A 84 -2.71 -30.14 -11.61
CA GLN A 84 -1.53 -29.30 -11.73
C GLN A 84 -1.94 -27.96 -12.37
N ALA A 85 -1.23 -26.89 -12.01
CA ALA A 85 -1.38 -25.63 -12.72
C ALA A 85 -1.07 -25.86 -14.21
N TYR A 86 -1.87 -25.26 -15.08
CA TYR A 86 -1.58 -25.30 -16.50
C TYR A 86 -0.20 -24.70 -16.78
N PRO A 87 0.59 -25.29 -17.69
CA PRO A 87 1.91 -24.77 -18.00
C PRO A 87 1.78 -23.37 -18.59
N ALA A 88 2.43 -22.40 -17.95
CA ALA A 88 2.59 -21.06 -18.49
C ALA A 88 3.74 -21.04 -19.51
N SER A 89 3.65 -20.16 -20.52
CA SER A 89 4.78 -19.93 -21.42
C SER A 89 5.97 -19.33 -20.64
N PRO A 90 7.22 -19.50 -21.11
CA PRO A 90 8.40 -18.96 -20.42
C PRO A 90 8.27 -17.45 -20.11
N ARG A 91 7.81 -16.68 -21.10
CA ARG A 91 7.58 -15.24 -20.97
C ARG A 91 6.48 -14.91 -19.95
N ALA A 92 5.37 -15.66 -19.96
CA ALA A 92 4.30 -15.47 -18.99
C ALA A 92 4.76 -15.81 -17.58
N ARG A 93 5.57 -16.86 -17.42
CA ARG A 93 6.14 -17.27 -16.15
C ARG A 93 7.06 -16.20 -15.57
N GLU A 94 7.98 -15.65 -16.35
CA GLU A 94 8.88 -14.56 -15.91
C GLU A 94 8.09 -13.32 -15.46
N SER A 95 7.06 -12.94 -16.23
CA SER A 95 6.20 -11.81 -15.88
C SER A 95 5.41 -12.08 -14.59
N LEU A 96 4.83 -13.27 -14.43
CA LEU A 96 4.10 -13.66 -13.23
C LEU A 96 5.01 -13.71 -12.01
N GLU A 97 6.23 -14.23 -12.15
CA GLU A 97 7.19 -14.35 -11.08
C GLU A 97 7.53 -13.00 -10.46
N LYS A 98 7.68 -11.95 -11.28
CA LYS A 98 7.88 -10.58 -10.79
C LYS A 98 6.72 -10.12 -9.89
N HIS A 99 5.48 -10.26 -10.35
CA HIS A 99 4.30 -9.81 -9.60
C HIS A 99 4.07 -10.66 -8.33
N ILE A 100 4.35 -11.97 -8.39
CA ILE A 100 4.25 -12.84 -7.20
C ILE A 100 5.24 -12.37 -6.13
N HIS A 101 6.48 -12.02 -6.51
CA HIS A 101 7.46 -11.51 -5.57
C HIS A 101 7.02 -10.17 -4.94
N GLU A 102 6.49 -9.25 -5.74
CA GLU A 102 5.95 -7.97 -5.25
C GLU A 102 4.82 -8.21 -4.23
N LEU A 103 3.87 -9.10 -4.55
CA LEU A 103 2.77 -9.41 -3.65
C LEU A 103 3.21 -10.10 -2.35
N ILE A 104 4.30 -10.89 -2.39
CA ILE A 104 4.91 -11.46 -1.18
C ILE A 104 5.55 -10.36 -0.33
N GLN A 105 6.29 -9.43 -0.95
CA GLN A 105 6.95 -8.33 -0.23
C GLN A 105 5.94 -7.41 0.47
N ILE A 106 4.78 -7.18 -0.16
CA ILE A 106 3.70 -6.35 0.39
C ILE A 106 2.88 -7.11 1.46
N GLY A 107 3.12 -8.41 1.66
CA GLY A 107 2.41 -9.24 2.63
C GLY A 107 1.00 -9.66 2.19
N VAL A 108 0.66 -9.50 0.91
CA VAL A 108 -0.61 -9.98 0.33
C VAL A 108 -0.55 -11.49 0.10
N LEU A 109 0.60 -12.00 -0.35
CA LEU A 109 0.84 -13.43 -0.53
C LEU A 109 1.82 -13.95 0.54
N ARG A 110 1.53 -15.15 1.06
CA ARG A 110 2.41 -15.89 1.97
C ARG A 110 2.70 -17.27 1.41
N LYS A 111 3.96 -17.70 1.46
CA LYS A 111 4.33 -19.07 1.14
C LYS A 111 3.89 -19.98 2.29
N VAL A 112 3.11 -21.01 1.96
CA VAL A 112 2.66 -22.02 2.91
C VAL A 112 3.44 -23.31 2.65
N GLY A 113 3.94 -23.92 3.73
CA GLY A 113 4.67 -25.18 3.67
C GLY A 113 3.76 -26.38 3.39
N HIS A 114 4.32 -27.43 2.80
CA HIS A 114 3.57 -28.68 2.59
C HIS A 114 3.25 -29.31 3.96
N GLY A 115 1.96 -29.45 4.29
CA GLY A 115 1.52 -30.00 5.58
C GLY A 115 1.51 -29.01 6.75
N GLU A 116 1.74 -27.72 6.50
CA GLU A 116 1.51 -26.67 7.50
C GLU A 116 0.02 -26.61 7.83
N GLU A 117 -0.35 -26.81 9.10
CA GLU A 117 -1.70 -26.52 9.56
C GLU A 117 -1.83 -25.02 9.79
N PHE A 118 -2.69 -24.37 9.01
CA PHE A 118 -3.02 -22.96 9.17
C PHE A 118 -4.54 -22.80 9.14
N GLU A 119 -5.03 -21.88 9.94
CA GLU A 119 -6.40 -21.40 9.80
C GLU A 119 -6.47 -20.59 8.50
N VAL A 120 -7.44 -20.88 7.63
CA VAL A 120 -7.60 -20.17 6.35
C VAL A 120 -8.20 -18.79 6.65
N ILE A 121 -7.36 -17.90 7.17
CA ILE A 121 -7.66 -16.50 7.38
C ILE A 121 -7.03 -15.78 6.20
N THR A 122 -7.82 -15.53 5.15
CA THR A 122 -7.35 -14.75 4.02
C THR A 122 -7.75 -13.30 4.25
N PRO A 123 -6.82 -12.35 4.40
CA PRO A 123 -7.18 -10.93 4.41
C PRO A 123 -7.73 -10.59 3.01
N VAL A 124 -9.03 -10.32 2.92
CA VAL A 124 -9.66 -9.83 1.69
C VAL A 124 -9.53 -8.32 1.67
N ILE A 125 -8.81 -7.78 0.68
CA ILE A 125 -8.73 -6.34 0.42
C ILE A 125 -10.02 -5.93 -0.31
N ILE A 126 -10.93 -5.24 0.37
CA ILE A 126 -12.11 -4.63 -0.25
C ILE A 126 -11.71 -3.25 -0.78
N ALA A 127 -11.52 -3.14 -2.10
CA ALA A 127 -11.41 -1.85 -2.76
C ALA A 127 -12.81 -1.25 -2.89
N TRP A 128 -13.11 -0.23 -2.09
CA TRP A 128 -14.36 0.51 -2.16
C TRP A 128 -14.29 1.52 -3.32
N HIS A 129 -14.97 1.24 -4.43
CA HIS A 129 -15.28 2.27 -5.42
C HIS A 129 -16.57 2.95 -5.00
N ASN A 130 -16.48 4.21 -4.57
CA ASN A 130 -17.66 5.06 -4.45
C ASN A 130 -18.13 5.41 -5.86
N ASP A 131 -19.35 5.01 -6.23
CA ASP A 131 -20.11 5.65 -7.30
C ASP A 131 -20.60 7.04 -6.82
N LYS A 132 -19.65 7.94 -6.59
CA LYS A 132 -19.84 9.40 -6.51
C LYS A 132 -18.60 10.12 -7.03
#